data_AF-A0A2I0P4Z7-F1
#
_entry.id   AF-A0A2I0P4Z7-F1
#
_cell.length_a   1.000
_cell.length_b   1.000
_cell.length_c   1.000
_cell.angle_alpha   90.00
_cell.angle_beta   90.00
_cell.angle_gamma   90.00
#
_symmetry.space_group_name_H-M   'P 1'
#
loop_
_entity.id
_entity.type
_entity.pdbx_description
1 polymer ?
#
loop_
_entity_poly.entity_id
_entity_poly.type
_entity_poly.pdbx_seq_one_letter_code
_entity_poly.pdbx_strand_id
1 'polypeptide(L)'
;MAREEEQQNVLVKVRDILSTYHTRDAVKNELEFLGFVVKAEHGDVVSMENTPAEIFVHLSINDQDDIFDSHVVTFDEIELKPGGKD
;
A
#
# COMPACT_ATOMS: atom_id res chain seq x y z
N MET A 1 3.32 -23.84 -0.33
CA MET A 1 4.13 -22.99 0.55
C MET A 1 4.82 -21.95 -0.33
N ALA A 2 4.10 -20.91 -0.79
CA ALA A 2 4.68 -19.93 -1.71
C ALA A 2 4.03 -18.54 -1.58
N ARG A 3 2.71 -18.49 -1.34
CA ARG A 3 1.95 -17.23 -1.23
C ARG A 3 2.32 -16.39 -0.01
N GLU A 4 2.36 -16.98 1.19
CA GLU A 4 2.68 -16.25 2.43
C GLU A 4 4.11 -15.69 2.44
N GLU A 5 5.06 -16.44 1.87
CA GLU A 5 6.46 -16.02 1.77
C GLU A 5 6.64 -14.89 0.74
N GLU A 6 5.94 -14.99 -0.40
CA GLU A 6 5.91 -13.93 -1.41
C GLU A 6 5.26 -12.65 -0.84
N GLN A 7 4.12 -12.78 -0.17
CA GLN A 7 3.42 -11.68 0.48
C GLN A 7 4.31 -11.01 1.54
N GLN A 8 4.98 -11.79 2.39
CA GLN A 8 5.90 -11.25 3.40
C GLN A 8 7.09 -10.53 2.75
N ASN A 9 7.64 -11.04 1.65
CA ASN A 9 8.71 -10.39 0.91
C ASN A 9 8.24 -9.05 0.31
N VAL A 10 7.05 -9.01 -0.30
CA VAL A 10 6.49 -7.76 -0.85
C VAL A 10 6.21 -6.75 0.28
N LEU A 11 5.66 -7.18 1.42
CA LEU A 11 5.44 -6.30 2.58
C LEU A 11 6.73 -5.65 3.10
N VAL A 12 7.82 -6.42 3.17
CA VAL A 12 9.13 -5.88 3.57
C VAL A 12 9.61 -4.81 2.60
N LYS A 13 9.48 -5.06 1.28
CA LYS A 13 9.86 -4.09 0.25
C LYS A 13 8.99 -2.83 0.27
N VAL A 14 7.68 -2.97 0.48
CA VAL A 14 6.77 -1.83 0.62
C VAL A 14 7.18 -0.95 1.80
N ARG A 15 7.50 -1.56 2.96
CA ARG A 15 7.97 -0.81 4.13
C ARG A 15 9.30 -0.09 3.89
N ASP A 16 10.20 -0.73 3.15
CA ASP A 16 11.48 -0.14 2.76
C ASP A 16 11.30 1.09 1.84
N ILE A 17 10.42 0.98 0.84
CA ILE A 17 10.05 2.09 -0.05
C ILE A 17 9.46 3.26 0.75
N LEU A 18 8.47 2.98 1.62
CA LEU A 18 7.82 4.01 2.44
C LEU A 18 8.77 4.67 3.46
N SER A 19 9.84 3.98 3.85
CA SER A 19 10.88 4.55 4.71
C SER A 19 11.94 5.34 3.92
N THR A 20 12.13 5.05 2.64
CA THR A 20 13.17 5.64 1.80
C THR A 20 12.66 6.87 1.04
N TYR A 21 11.41 6.83 0.60
CA TYR A 21 10.80 7.86 -0.22
C TYR A 21 9.61 8.48 0.52
N HIS A 22 9.48 9.80 0.39
CA HIS A 22 8.42 10.56 1.07
C HIS A 22 7.51 11.30 0.10
N THR A 23 7.89 11.47 -1.16
CA THR A 23 7.01 12.11 -2.15
C THR A 23 6.08 11.08 -2.77
N ARG A 24 4.86 11.51 -3.09
CA ARG A 24 3.85 10.68 -3.75
C ARG A 24 4.37 10.02 -5.03
N ASP A 25 4.99 10.81 -5.92
CA ASP A 25 5.47 10.33 -7.22
C ASP A 25 6.54 9.24 -7.06
N ALA A 26 7.50 9.44 -6.14
CA ALA A 26 8.57 8.49 -5.91
C ALA A 26 8.05 7.17 -5.33
N VAL A 27 7.19 7.23 -4.31
CA VAL A 27 6.60 6.01 -3.73
C VAL A 27 5.71 5.30 -4.75
N LYS A 28 4.90 6.04 -5.51
CA LYS A 28 4.02 5.47 -6.54
C LYS A 28 4.81 4.72 -7.59
N ASN A 29 5.87 5.32 -8.12
CA ASN A 29 6.71 4.71 -9.15
C ASN A 29 7.36 3.40 -8.66
N GLU A 30 7.90 3.40 -7.44
CA GLU A 30 8.53 2.20 -6.87
C GLU A 30 7.50 1.10 -6.56
N LEU A 31 6.30 1.47 -6.11
CA LEU A 31 5.21 0.52 -5.93
C LEU A 31 4.75 -0.06 -7.29
N GLU A 32 4.63 0.76 -8.33
CA GLU A 32 4.33 0.29 -9.69
C GLU A 32 5.40 -0.69 -10.20
N PHE A 33 6.68 -0.42 -9.92
CA PHE A 33 7.78 -1.33 -10.25
C PHE A 33 7.69 -2.68 -9.50
N LEU A 34 7.16 -2.68 -8.28
CA LEU A 34 6.83 -3.90 -7.52
C LEU A 34 5.56 -4.62 -8.01
N GLY A 35 4.87 -4.07 -9.02
CA GLY A 35 3.66 -4.66 -9.59
C GLY A 35 2.36 -4.19 -8.92
N PHE A 36 2.41 -3.11 -8.13
CA PHE A 36 1.18 -2.46 -7.66
C PHE A 36 0.52 -1.67 -8.79
N VAL A 37 -0.81 -1.63 -8.78
CA VAL A 37 -1.62 -0.87 -9.73
C VAL A 37 -2.48 0.11 -8.96
N VAL A 38 -2.55 1.36 -9.43
CA VAL A 38 -3.45 2.38 -8.85
C VAL A 38 -4.89 1.96 -9.05
N LYS A 39 -5.64 1.89 -7.94
CA LYS A 39 -7.07 1.55 -7.92
C LYS A 39 -7.94 2.77 -7.74
N ALA A 40 -7.49 3.72 -6.92
CA ALA A 40 -8.18 4.97 -6.69
C ALA A 40 -7.18 6.09 -6.39
N GLU A 41 -7.51 7.29 -6.85
CA GLU A 41 -6.73 8.50 -6.62
C GLU A 41 -7.72 9.65 -6.40
N HIS A 42 -7.79 10.14 -5.17
CA HIS A 42 -8.76 11.15 -4.74
C HIS A 42 -8.06 12.20 -3.90
N GLY A 43 -7.79 13.37 -4.48
CA GLY A 43 -7.23 14.53 -3.76
C GLY A 43 -5.94 14.17 -3.02
N ASP A 44 -6.06 14.04 -1.70
CA ASP A 44 -5.04 13.71 -0.72
C ASP A 44 -4.81 12.20 -0.54
N VAL A 45 -5.46 11.32 -1.30
CA VAL A 45 -5.39 9.87 -1.10
C VAL A 45 -5.06 9.12 -2.40
N VAL A 46 -4.11 8.20 -2.33
CA VAL A 46 -3.79 7.23 -3.38
C VAL A 46 -3.93 5.81 -2.83
N SER A 47 -4.73 4.98 -3.51
CA SER A 47 -4.87 3.56 -3.20
C SER A 47 -4.29 2.71 -4.32
N MET A 48 -3.43 1.76 -3.98
CA MET A 48 -2.78 0.85 -4.91
C MET A 48 -2.93 -0.60 -4.43
N GLU A 49 -2.99 -1.54 -5.35
CA GLU A 49 -3.08 -2.97 -5.03
C GLU A 49 -2.06 -3.79 -5.81
N ASN A 50 -1.56 -4.84 -5.18
CA ASN A 50 -0.81 -5.92 -5.83
C ASN A 50 -1.67 -7.18 -5.75
N THR A 51 -2.43 -7.46 -6.82
CA THR A 51 -3.35 -8.61 -6.87
C THR A 51 -2.64 -9.96 -6.70
N PRO A 52 -1.46 -10.22 -7.30
CA PRO A 52 -0.73 -11.48 -7.07
C PRO A 52 -0.33 -11.73 -5.61
N ALA A 53 0.12 -10.67 -4.93
CA ALA A 53 0.55 -10.76 -3.53
C ALA A 53 -0.58 -10.51 -2.51
N GLU A 54 -1.77 -10.13 -2.99
CA GLU A 54 -2.94 -9.80 -2.17
C GLU A 54 -2.62 -8.79 -1.08
N ILE A 55 -2.05 -7.66 -1.51
CA ILE A 55 -1.71 -6.51 -0.66
C ILE A 55 -2.37 -5.25 -1.23
N PHE A 56 -2.90 -4.43 -0.33
CA PHE A 56 -3.33 -3.07 -0.62
C PHE A 56 -2.49 -2.07 0.16
N VAL A 57 -2.20 -0.95 -0.51
CA VAL A 57 -1.50 0.20 0.06
C VAL A 57 -2.37 1.42 -0.10
N HIS A 58 -2.55 2.16 0.99
CA HIS A 58 -3.24 3.44 1.05
C HIS A 58 -2.21 4.49 1.46
N LEU A 59 -2.06 5.54 0.65
CA LEU A 59 -1.13 6.63 0.87
C LEU A 59 -1.94 7.91 1.10
N SER A 60 -1.67 8.58 2.20
CA SER A 60 -2.24 9.88 2.53
C SER A 60 -1.19 10.96 2.29
N ILE A 61 -1.57 11.95 1.49
CA ILE A 61 -0.71 12.96 0.88
C ILE A 61 -1.13 14.33 1.41
N ASN A 62 -0.15 15.17 1.76
CA ASN A 62 -0.40 16.53 2.22
C ASN A 62 -0.44 17.53 1.04
N ASP A 63 -0.68 18.81 1.34
CA ASP A 63 -0.74 19.87 0.32
C ASP A 63 0.61 20.10 -0.41
N GLN A 64 1.71 19.53 0.07
CA GLN A 64 3.04 19.59 -0.54
C GLN A 64 3.33 18.38 -1.45
N ASP A 65 2.36 17.49 -1.66
CA ASP A 65 2.49 16.23 -2.39
C ASP A 65 3.44 15.20 -1.70
N ASP A 66 3.67 15.39 -0.40
CA ASP A 66 4.42 14.47 0.47
C ASP A 66 3.47 13.52 1.21
N ILE A 67 3.90 12.29 1.39
CA ILE A 67 3.21 11.26 2.15
C ILE A 67 3.42 11.53 3.64
N PHE A 68 2.32 11.76 4.35
CA PHE A 68 2.35 11.97 5.80
C PHE A 68 1.84 10.75 6.57
N ASP A 69 1.08 9.87 5.92
CA ASP A 69 0.57 8.64 6.51
C ASP A 69 0.44 7.56 5.43
N SER A 70 0.62 6.29 5.83
CA SER A 70 0.48 5.16 4.93
C SER A 70 -0.05 3.93 5.67
N HIS A 71 -0.96 3.22 5.02
CA HIS A 71 -1.56 2.02 5.56
C HIS A 71 -1.40 0.87 4.56
N VAL A 72 -0.79 -0.23 5.01
CA VAL A 72 -0.54 -1.43 4.21
C VAL A 72 -1.31 -2.56 4.84
N VAL A 73 -2.20 -3.18 4.07
CA VAL A 73 -3.06 -4.27 4.54
C VAL A 73 -3.02 -5.45 3.58
N THR A 74 -3.10 -6.65 4.13
CA THR A 74 -3.29 -7.89 3.37
C THR A 74 -4.77 -8.18 3.17
N PHE A 75 -5.14 -8.98 2.17
CA PHE A 75 -6.54 -9.35 1.95
C PHE A 75 -7.12 -10.12 3.15
N ASP A 76 -6.33 -10.99 3.79
CA ASP A 76 -6.71 -11.70 5.02
C ASP A 76 -7.05 -10.73 6.17
N GLU A 77 -6.39 -9.57 6.26
CA GLU A 77 -6.72 -8.52 7.24
C GLU A 77 -8.00 -7.74 6.88
N ILE A 78 -8.33 -7.62 5.59
CA ILE A 78 -9.56 -6.96 5.12
C ILE A 78 -10.78 -7.83 5.43
N GLU A 79 -10.67 -9.16 5.36
CA GLU A 79 -11.75 -10.10 5.70
C GLU A 79 -12.04 -10.19 7.22
N LEU A 80 -11.19 -9.59 8.08
CA LEU A 80 -11.27 -9.70 9.55
C LEU A 80 -11.88 -8.50 10.29
N LYS A 81 -12.62 -7.61 9.62
CA LYS A 81 -13.52 -6.66 10.33
C LYS A 81 -14.99 -6.86 9.93
N PRO A 82 -15.68 -7.87 10.49
CA PRO A 82 -17.12 -7.77 10.61
C PRO A 82 -17.40 -6.70 11.67
N GLY A 83 -17.69 -5.48 11.24
CA GLY A 83 -18.31 -4.41 12.03
C GLY A 83 -17.74 -4.17 13.42
N GLY A 84 -16.98 -3.08 13.57
CA GLY A 84 -17.10 -2.33 14.82
C GLY A 84 -18.58 -2.00 15.04
N LYS A 85 -19.21 -2.73 15.96
CA LYS A 85 -20.45 -2.34 16.61
C LYS A 85 -20.08 -2.09 18.06
N ASP A 86 -20.32 -0.85 18.47
CA ASP A 86 -20.61 -0.43 19.84
C ASP A 86 -21.27 -1.53 20.68
#